data_AF-A0A914DYS2-F1
#
_entry.id   AF-A0A914DYS2-F1
#
_cell.length_a   1.000
_cell.length_b   1.000
_cell.length_c   1.000
_cell.angle_alpha   90.00
_cell.angle_beta   90.00
_cell.angle_gamma   90.00
#
_symmetry.space_group_name_H-M   'P 1'
#
loop_
_entity.id
_entity.type
_entity.pdbx_description
1 polymer ?
#
loop_
_entity_poly.entity_id
_entity_poly.type
_entity_poly.pdbx_seq_one_letter_code
_entity_poly.pdbx_strand_id
1 'polypeptide(L)'
;MRFLILGFIIGLSGKSLAEPIQLDNTNCTICELLVDAIGLSLDNNTVDGCVELVVLIVCEALKIEDERVCKGIVSEFGSEAIYILKALIKEDPRNLCGFLPIGCGYKFDPKGFRWPLVMPGLKPQHEDVPSPPKNQTLKVLHLSDLHIDNHYLPGSEANCSEPQCCRSNNTNVEKAGVQIPAAYWGTIGNCDLPYWTAEDMLQQITKTHTDIDYVVVSGDLESHAVWTYNTTDHAYMIQNVSGLLRKYFPNTKVYFALGNHEGVPIDNIAPHWVPQGNLSYQLYNVMANAWDDWVPDDQLAVVKYRGCYMVKLYPGLRLISFNTLYGDPEN
;
A
#
# COMPACT_ATOMS: atom_id res chain seq x y z
N MET A 1 6.10 -11.61 -1.30
CA MET A 1 6.71 -11.40 -2.62
C MET A 1 7.59 -10.17 -2.51
N ARG A 2 8.92 -10.26 -2.68
CA ARG A 2 9.77 -9.06 -2.67
C ARG A 2 9.71 -8.46 -4.08
N PHE A 3 9.00 -7.35 -4.26
CA PHE A 3 9.04 -6.58 -5.50
C PHE A 3 10.47 -6.09 -5.75
N LEU A 4 11.24 -6.91 -6.45
CA LEU A 4 12.67 -6.77 -6.71
C LEU A 4 12.97 -5.94 -7.96
N ILE A 5 12.05 -5.06 -8.37
CA ILE A 5 12.29 -4.13 -9.48
C ILE A 5 12.87 -2.79 -8.97
N LEU A 6 12.80 -2.50 -7.65
CA LEU A 6 13.68 -1.52 -6.98
C LEU A 6 14.60 -2.13 -5.90
N GLY A 7 14.36 -3.38 -5.48
CA GLY A 7 15.05 -4.01 -4.34
C GLY A 7 16.49 -4.51 -4.59
N PHE A 8 17.10 -4.30 -5.75
CA PHE A 8 18.38 -4.93 -6.10
C PHE A 8 19.65 -4.26 -5.51
N ILE A 9 19.53 -3.25 -4.64
CA ILE A 9 20.72 -2.61 -4.00
C ILE A 9 20.52 -2.34 -2.49
N ILE A 10 19.90 -3.26 -1.74
CA ILE A 10 19.84 -3.14 -0.27
C ILE A 10 20.52 -4.35 0.37
N GLY A 11 21.85 -4.30 0.39
CA GLY A 11 22.71 -5.30 1.02
C GLY A 11 23.93 -4.67 1.67
N LEU A 12 23.83 -4.50 3.00
CA LEU A 12 24.92 -4.45 3.98
C LEU A 12 25.93 -3.29 3.89
N SER A 13 25.76 -2.29 4.76
CA SER A 13 26.64 -2.15 5.95
C SER A 13 26.18 -0.97 6.78
N GLY A 14 25.99 -1.20 8.08
CA GLY A 14 25.66 -0.16 9.02
C GLY A 14 26.82 0.82 9.15
N LYS A 15 26.55 2.09 8.85
CA LYS A 15 27.02 3.25 9.62
C LYS A 15 26.13 4.46 9.31
N SER A 16 25.67 5.03 10.41
CA SER A 16 24.79 6.18 10.57
C SER A 16 25.37 7.47 9.98
N LEU A 17 24.44 8.38 9.67
CA LEU A 17 24.58 9.72 9.10
C LEU A 17 24.66 9.66 7.57
N ALA A 18 23.68 10.28 6.91
CA ALA A 18 23.82 10.70 5.52
C ALA A 18 25.01 11.67 5.44
N GLU A 19 26.22 11.13 5.32
CA GLU A 19 27.39 11.90 4.97
C GLU A 19 27.31 12.14 3.45
N PRO A 20 27.27 13.40 2.99
CA PRO A 20 27.41 13.68 1.58
C PRO A 20 28.79 13.18 1.17
N ILE A 21 28.84 12.17 0.29
CA ILE A 21 30.09 11.83 -0.39
C ILE A 21 30.27 12.90 -1.46
N GLN A 22 30.71 14.08 -1.01
CA GLN A 22 31.11 15.17 -1.88
C GLN A 22 32.53 14.87 -2.36
N LEU A 23 32.66 13.92 -3.28
CA LEU A 23 33.86 13.75 -4.09
C LEU A 23 33.51 14.18 -5.51
N ASP A 24 33.44 15.49 -5.70
CA ASP A 24 33.33 16.11 -7.02
C ASP A 24 34.52 15.64 -7.87
N ASN A 25 34.22 14.75 -8.81
CA ASN A 25 35.18 14.06 -9.67
C ASN A 25 34.59 13.97 -11.08
N THR A 26 35.45 13.75 -12.08
CA THR A 26 35.03 13.71 -13.49
C THR A 26 33.89 12.70 -13.76
N ASN A 27 33.83 11.59 -13.02
CA ASN A 27 32.76 10.61 -13.17
C ASN A 27 31.42 11.13 -12.65
N CYS A 28 31.43 12.02 -11.65
CA CYS A 28 30.23 12.65 -11.13
C CYS A 28 29.63 13.63 -12.14
N THR A 29 30.46 14.49 -12.73
CA THR A 29 30.04 15.39 -13.82
C THR A 29 29.50 14.62 -15.04
N ILE A 30 30.14 13.50 -15.41
CA ILE A 30 29.65 12.65 -16.50
C ILE A 30 28.30 12.03 -16.12
N CYS A 31 28.13 11.57 -14.88
CA CYS A 31 26.86 11.00 -14.43
C CYS A 31 25.74 12.03 -14.49
N GLU A 32 25.95 13.24 -13.95
CA GLU A 32 24.97 14.32 -13.98
C GLU A 32 24.53 14.64 -15.42
N LEU A 33 25.49 14.80 -16.34
CA LEU A 33 25.20 15.07 -17.76
C LEU A 33 24.39 13.94 -18.43
N LEU A 34 24.70 12.68 -18.11
CA LEU A 34 23.96 11.53 -18.65
C LEU A 34 22.54 11.45 -18.07
N VAL A 35 22.40 11.69 -16.76
CA VAL A 35 21.11 11.70 -16.08
C VAL A 35 20.21 12.83 -16.61
N ASP A 36 20.77 14.02 -16.83
CA ASP A 36 20.06 15.13 -17.46
C ASP A 36 19.61 14.79 -18.89
N ALA A 37 20.49 14.16 -19.69
CA ALA A 37 20.15 13.74 -21.05
C ALA A 37 19.04 12.67 -21.07
N ILE A 38 19.04 11.76 -20.09
CA ILE A 38 17.95 10.79 -19.89
C ILE A 38 16.65 11.54 -19.53
N GLY A 39 16.70 12.49 -18.60
CA GLY A 39 15.55 13.33 -18.23
C GLY A 39 14.90 14.01 -19.44
N LEU A 40 15.71 14.65 -20.29
CA LEU A 40 15.24 15.30 -21.53
C LEU A 40 14.61 14.31 -22.51
N SER A 41 15.09 13.07 -22.54
CA SER A 41 14.55 12.02 -23.41
C SER A 41 13.21 11.47 -22.89
N LEU A 42 13.10 11.31 -21.56
CA LEU A 42 11.89 10.83 -20.89
C LEU A 42 10.72 11.81 -20.99
N ASP A 43 10.93 13.10 -21.25
CA ASP A 43 9.84 14.07 -21.48
C ASP A 43 9.01 13.78 -22.76
N ASN A 44 9.41 12.79 -23.57
CA ASN A 44 8.65 12.31 -24.72
C ASN A 44 7.85 11.04 -24.35
N ASN A 45 6.51 11.09 -24.45
CA ASN A 45 5.62 9.94 -24.21
C ASN A 45 5.98 8.67 -25.01
N THR A 46 6.64 8.83 -26.15
CA THR A 46 7.15 7.68 -26.95
C THR A 46 8.23 6.92 -26.17
N VAL A 47 9.08 7.63 -25.44
CA VAL A 47 10.17 7.06 -24.64
C VAL A 47 9.61 6.36 -23.41
N ASP A 48 8.58 6.90 -22.77
CA ASP A 48 7.87 6.23 -21.66
C ASP A 48 7.39 4.84 -22.06
N GLY A 49 6.67 4.73 -23.19
CA GLY A 49 6.22 3.44 -23.72
C GLY A 49 7.37 2.51 -24.15
N CYS A 50 8.50 3.05 -24.60
CA CYS A 50 9.69 2.23 -24.87
C CYS A 50 10.32 1.67 -23.58
N VAL A 51 10.34 2.45 -22.48
CA VAL A 51 10.85 1.99 -21.19
C VAL A 51 9.98 0.86 -20.65
N GLU A 52 8.65 1.03 -20.66
CA GLU A 52 7.71 -0.01 -20.27
C GLU A 52 7.90 -1.30 -21.08
N LEU A 53 8.06 -1.18 -22.41
CA LEU A 53 8.30 -2.32 -23.28
C LEU A 53 9.63 -3.03 -22.98
N VAL A 54 10.71 -2.29 -22.70
CA VAL A 54 12.01 -2.88 -22.33
C VAL A 54 11.90 -3.62 -21.00
N VAL A 55 11.25 -3.04 -19.99
CA VAL A 55 11.02 -3.70 -18.70
C VAL A 55 10.23 -4.99 -18.87
N LEU A 56 9.18 -4.97 -19.69
CA LEU A 56 8.40 -6.16 -20.02
C LEU A 56 9.27 -7.25 -20.67
N ILE A 57 10.05 -6.90 -21.70
CA ILE A 57 10.96 -7.84 -22.38
C ILE A 57 11.97 -8.43 -21.41
N VAL A 58 12.53 -7.63 -20.50
CA VAL A 58 13.49 -8.10 -19.49
C VAL A 58 12.81 -9.06 -18.51
N CYS A 59 11.61 -8.75 -18.04
CA CYS A 59 10.84 -9.59 -17.14
C CYS A 59 10.59 -10.98 -17.75
N GLU A 60 10.16 -11.03 -19.01
CA GLU A 60 9.90 -12.27 -19.75
C GLU A 60 11.20 -13.03 -20.08
N ALA A 61 12.23 -12.33 -20.57
CA ALA A 61 13.49 -12.95 -20.99
C ALA A 61 14.27 -13.57 -19.82
N LEU A 62 14.21 -12.94 -18.64
CA LEU A 62 14.84 -13.43 -17.42
C LEU A 62 13.94 -14.40 -16.64
N LYS A 63 12.69 -14.61 -17.07
CA LYS A 63 11.68 -15.44 -16.39
C LYS A 63 11.51 -15.02 -14.93
N ILE A 64 11.39 -13.71 -14.69
CA ILE A 64 11.17 -13.17 -13.35
C ILE A 64 9.81 -13.62 -12.84
N GLU A 65 8.78 -13.46 -13.66
CA GLU A 65 7.41 -13.89 -13.41
C GLU A 65 6.74 -14.34 -14.72
N ASP A 66 5.53 -14.86 -14.63
CA ASP A 66 4.72 -15.23 -15.80
C ASP A 66 4.35 -14.00 -16.65
N GLU A 67 4.22 -14.18 -17.97
CA GLU A 67 3.98 -13.11 -18.95
C GLU A 67 2.83 -12.16 -18.54
N ARG A 68 1.73 -12.72 -18.03
CA ARG A 68 0.57 -11.97 -17.59
C ARG A 68 0.88 -11.09 -16.37
N VAL A 69 1.66 -11.61 -15.42
CA VAL A 69 2.09 -10.88 -14.23
C VAL A 69 3.02 -9.74 -14.64
N CYS A 70 4.02 -10.02 -15.48
CA CYS A 70 4.93 -9.00 -16.01
C CYS A 70 4.17 -7.85 -16.69
N LYS A 71 3.19 -8.17 -17.57
CA LYS A 71 2.36 -7.17 -18.25
C LYS A 71 1.52 -6.35 -17.27
N GLY A 72 0.88 -7.00 -16.30
CA GLY A 72 0.06 -6.33 -15.30
C GLY A 72 0.88 -5.36 -14.45
N ILE A 73 2.05 -5.80 -13.94
CA ILE A 73 2.95 -4.94 -13.17
C ILE A 73 3.41 -3.73 -13.98
N VAL A 74 3.85 -3.92 -15.22
CA VAL A 74 4.29 -2.79 -16.06
C VAL A 74 3.14 -1.82 -16.34
N SER A 75 1.93 -2.34 -16.58
CA SER A 75 0.73 -1.52 -16.82
C SER A 75 0.35 -0.67 -15.61
N GLU A 76 0.37 -1.25 -14.40
CA GLU A 76 -0.04 -0.52 -13.19
C GLU A 76 1.07 0.41 -12.69
N PHE A 77 2.34 -0.05 -12.65
CA PHE A 77 3.44 0.72 -12.05
C PHE A 77 4.19 1.64 -13.01
N GLY A 78 4.13 1.40 -14.32
CA GLY A 78 5.01 2.05 -15.30
C GLY A 78 4.94 3.57 -15.23
N SER A 79 3.73 4.12 -15.30
CA SER A 79 3.51 5.57 -15.29
C SER A 79 3.95 6.26 -13.99
N GLU A 80 3.67 5.66 -12.82
CA GLU A 80 4.06 6.20 -11.51
C GLU A 80 5.59 6.11 -11.30
N ALA A 81 6.21 4.99 -11.67
CA ALA A 81 7.66 4.83 -11.59
C ALA A 81 8.40 5.84 -12.49
N ILE A 82 7.91 6.04 -13.71
CA ILE A 82 8.44 7.05 -14.64
C ILE A 82 8.25 8.47 -14.09
N TYR A 83 7.09 8.75 -13.47
CA TYR A 83 6.85 10.04 -12.83
C TYR A 83 7.86 10.32 -11.71
N ILE A 84 8.07 9.36 -10.80
CA ILE A 84 9.04 9.48 -9.70
C ILE A 84 10.45 9.68 -10.26
N LEU A 85 10.83 8.90 -11.28
CA LEU A 85 12.12 9.04 -11.95
C LEU A 85 12.32 10.45 -12.52
N LYS A 86 11.34 10.99 -13.25
CA LYS A 86 11.37 12.37 -13.78
C LYS A 86 11.48 13.40 -12.67
N ALA A 87 10.73 13.22 -11.58
CA ALA A 87 10.75 14.13 -10.43
C ALA A 87 12.13 14.16 -9.76
N LEU A 88 12.75 13.00 -9.52
CA LEU A 88 14.08 12.89 -8.93
C LEU A 88 15.16 13.54 -9.80
N ILE A 89 15.12 13.31 -11.12
CA ILE A 89 16.05 13.93 -12.09
C ILE A 89 15.90 15.46 -12.08
N LYS A 90 14.66 15.95 -12.12
CA LYS A 90 14.35 17.38 -12.15
C LYS A 90 14.73 18.10 -10.86
N GLU A 91 14.62 17.44 -9.72
CA GLU A 91 15.03 18.00 -8.43
C GLU A 91 16.56 18.12 -8.36
N ASP A 92 17.27 17.02 -8.59
CA ASP A 92 18.73 16.98 -8.61
C ASP A 92 19.22 15.70 -9.31
N PRO A 93 19.93 15.77 -10.45
CA PRO A 93 20.47 14.59 -11.16
C PRO A 93 21.34 13.68 -10.27
N ARG A 94 21.94 14.28 -9.22
CA ARG A 94 22.76 13.56 -8.23
C ARG A 94 21.95 12.57 -7.38
N ASN A 95 20.63 12.71 -7.31
CA ASN A 95 19.75 11.73 -6.66
C ASN A 95 19.87 10.36 -7.32
N LEU A 96 20.04 10.29 -8.66
CA LEU A 96 20.24 9.03 -9.35
C LEU A 96 21.70 8.56 -9.34
N CYS A 97 22.64 9.50 -9.43
CA CYS A 97 24.07 9.17 -9.38
C CYS A 97 24.49 8.51 -8.06
N GLY A 98 23.78 8.82 -6.97
CA GLY A 98 23.94 8.21 -5.65
C GLY A 98 23.76 6.69 -5.59
N PHE A 99 22.99 6.12 -6.54
CA PHE A 99 22.80 4.67 -6.63
C PHE A 99 23.96 3.94 -7.31
N LEU A 100 24.81 4.68 -8.04
CA LEU A 100 25.94 4.10 -8.74
C LEU A 100 27.16 4.01 -7.81
N PRO A 101 27.96 2.94 -7.86
CA PRO A 101 29.17 2.78 -7.05
C PRO A 101 30.35 3.64 -7.58
N ILE A 102 30.09 4.89 -7.95
CA ILE A 102 31.05 5.84 -8.55
C ILE A 102 31.45 6.97 -7.59
N GLY A 103 30.92 6.96 -6.36
CA GLY A 103 31.21 7.97 -5.34
C GLY A 103 30.66 9.36 -5.70
N CYS A 104 29.50 9.42 -6.34
CA CYS A 104 28.80 10.65 -6.73
C CYS A 104 27.40 10.67 -6.12
N GLY A 105 26.90 11.86 -5.77
CA GLY A 105 25.53 12.08 -5.34
C GLY A 105 25.20 11.69 -3.90
N TYR A 106 23.90 11.65 -3.60
CA TYR A 106 23.41 11.39 -2.24
C TYR A 106 23.18 9.90 -2.06
N LYS A 107 23.79 9.31 -1.02
CA LYS A 107 23.37 7.98 -0.57
C LYS A 107 22.01 8.11 0.07
N PHE A 108 20.97 7.70 -0.63
CA PHE A 108 19.64 7.55 -0.06
C PHE A 108 19.66 6.38 0.93
N ASP A 109 19.70 6.70 2.22
CA ASP A 109 19.43 5.74 3.30
C ASP A 109 18.03 6.04 3.83
N PRO A 110 16.98 5.32 3.39
CA PRO A 110 15.62 5.52 3.88
C PRO A 110 15.52 5.30 5.40
N LYS A 111 16.44 4.53 6.01
CA LYS A 111 16.51 4.33 7.46
C LYS A 111 17.37 5.39 8.18
N GLY A 112 18.15 6.15 7.42
CA GLY A 112 19.09 7.16 7.89
C GLY A 112 18.55 8.59 7.84
N PHE A 113 17.49 8.84 7.07
CA PHE A 113 16.84 10.15 7.00
C PHE A 113 16.15 10.48 8.33
N ARG A 114 16.75 11.40 9.09
CA ARG A 114 16.21 11.87 10.38
C ARG A 114 15.89 13.34 10.26
N TRP A 115 14.65 13.70 10.55
CA TRP A 115 14.22 15.08 10.66
C TRP A 115 13.78 15.38 12.10
N PRO A 116 14.10 16.56 12.65
CA PRO A 116 13.70 16.90 14.01
C PRO A 116 12.20 17.22 14.06
N LEU A 117 11.45 16.48 14.88
CA LEU A 117 10.09 16.86 15.26
C LEU A 117 10.16 17.75 16.49
N VAL A 118 9.78 19.02 16.35
CA VAL A 118 9.71 19.95 17.48
C VAL A 118 8.42 19.68 18.26
N MET A 119 8.55 19.07 19.43
CA MET A 119 7.42 18.86 20.33
C MET A 119 7.05 20.19 21.00
N PRO A 120 5.82 20.69 20.83
CA PRO A 120 5.41 21.93 21.46
C PRO A 120 5.19 21.73 22.98
N GLY A 121 5.61 22.72 23.77
CA GLY A 121 5.39 22.74 25.22
C GLY A 121 6.42 21.96 26.03
N LEU A 122 6.22 21.94 27.35
CA LEU A 122 7.04 21.17 28.28
C LEU A 122 6.43 19.78 28.47
N LYS A 123 7.30 18.77 28.67
CA LYS A 123 6.86 17.44 29.10
C LYS A 123 6.05 17.58 30.40
N PRO A 124 4.78 17.14 30.44
CA PRO A 124 3.99 17.17 31.66
C PRO A 124 4.66 16.36 32.78
N GLN A 125 4.37 16.71 34.04
CA GLN A 125 4.75 15.84 35.14
C GLN A 125 4.08 14.48 34.96
N HIS A 126 4.80 13.41 35.31
CA HIS A 126 4.24 12.08 35.28
C HIS A 126 3.15 11.96 36.34
N GLU A 127 1.93 11.68 35.91
CA GLU A 127 0.82 11.32 36.79
C GLU A 127 0.61 9.81 36.68
N ASP A 128 0.46 9.13 37.81
CA ASP A 128 0.13 7.71 37.81
C ASP A 128 -1.26 7.52 37.19
N VAL A 129 -1.37 6.56 36.27
CA VAL A 129 -2.65 6.24 35.62
C VAL A 129 -3.62 5.76 36.70
N PRO A 130 -4.78 6.40 36.89
CA PRO A 130 -5.76 5.96 37.87
C PRO A 130 -6.20 4.52 37.56
N SER A 131 -6.43 3.72 38.61
CA SER A 131 -6.94 2.37 38.42
C SER A 131 -8.28 2.41 37.67
N PRO A 132 -8.45 1.60 36.61
CA PRO A 132 -9.68 1.60 35.84
C PRO A 132 -10.88 1.25 36.74
N PRO A 133 -12.07 1.84 36.51
CA PRO A 133 -13.28 1.47 37.22
C PRO A 133 -13.54 -0.03 37.03
N LYS A 134 -13.79 -0.78 38.12
CA LYS A 134 -13.92 -2.24 38.09
C LYS A 134 -15.07 -2.78 37.21
N ASN A 135 -15.97 -1.92 36.72
CA ASN A 135 -17.22 -2.30 36.02
C ASN A 135 -17.46 -1.54 34.71
N GLN A 136 -16.44 -0.92 34.09
CA GLN A 136 -16.58 -0.26 32.80
C GLN A 136 -15.51 -0.79 31.84
N THR A 137 -15.91 -1.73 30.98
CA THR A 137 -15.06 -2.32 29.94
C THR A 137 -15.69 -2.05 28.59
N LEU A 138 -14.87 -1.62 27.64
CA LEU A 138 -15.26 -1.56 26.23
C LEU A 138 -14.87 -2.88 25.56
N LYS A 139 -15.77 -3.44 24.77
CA LYS A 139 -15.47 -4.56 23.87
C LYS A 139 -15.27 -4.02 22.46
N VAL A 140 -14.05 -4.18 21.97
CA VAL A 140 -13.63 -3.68 20.67
C VAL A 140 -13.35 -4.86 19.76
N LEU A 141 -14.00 -4.88 18.59
CA LEU A 141 -13.62 -5.81 17.54
C LEU A 141 -12.49 -5.17 16.72
N HIS A 142 -11.40 -5.90 16.50
CA HIS A 142 -10.31 -5.47 15.64
C HIS A 142 -10.17 -6.47 14.48
N LEU A 143 -10.37 -5.96 13.26
CA LEU A 143 -10.16 -6.66 12.01
C LEU A 143 -8.92 -6.06 11.32
N SER A 144 -8.11 -6.89 10.69
CA SER A 144 -6.91 -6.48 9.95
C SER A 144 -6.66 -7.50 8.85
N ASP A 145 -6.01 -7.07 7.77
CA ASP A 145 -5.48 -7.96 6.72
C ASP A 145 -6.57 -8.89 6.18
N LEU A 146 -7.73 -8.30 5.83
CA LEU A 146 -8.87 -9.07 5.34
C LEU A 146 -8.53 -9.77 4.02
N HIS A 147 -7.70 -9.12 3.18
CA HIS A 147 -7.23 -9.59 1.88
C HIS A 147 -8.29 -10.42 1.17
N ILE A 148 -9.36 -9.74 0.75
CA ILE A 148 -10.48 -10.40 0.10
C ILE A 148 -10.19 -10.47 -1.39
N ASP A 149 -10.24 -11.69 -1.91
CA ASP A 149 -10.05 -12.00 -3.30
C ASP A 149 -11.40 -12.23 -4.00
N ASN A 150 -11.84 -11.24 -4.77
CA ASN A 150 -13.07 -11.33 -5.58
C ASN A 150 -12.98 -12.37 -6.72
N HIS A 151 -11.77 -12.84 -7.04
CA HIS A 151 -11.50 -13.81 -8.08
C HIS A 151 -11.17 -15.20 -7.52
N TYR A 152 -11.24 -15.40 -6.20
CA TYR A 152 -11.03 -16.70 -5.59
C TYR A 152 -12.00 -17.73 -6.18
N LEU A 153 -11.46 -18.84 -6.68
CA LEU A 153 -12.23 -19.88 -7.35
C LEU A 153 -11.95 -21.26 -6.71
N PRO A 154 -12.93 -21.87 -6.01
CA PRO A 154 -12.80 -23.22 -5.51
C PRO A 154 -12.50 -24.21 -6.64
N GLY A 155 -11.53 -25.10 -6.40
CA GLY A 155 -11.06 -26.08 -7.37
C GLY A 155 -9.97 -25.59 -8.32
N SER A 156 -9.64 -24.29 -8.33
CA SER A 156 -8.46 -23.78 -9.04
C SER A 156 -7.15 -24.25 -8.38
N GLU A 157 -6.02 -24.08 -9.05
CA GLU A 157 -4.72 -24.48 -8.50
C GLU A 157 -4.34 -23.59 -7.30
N ALA A 158 -4.00 -24.22 -6.17
CA ALA A 158 -3.57 -23.54 -4.95
C ALA A 158 -2.05 -23.44 -4.81
N ASN A 159 -1.29 -24.19 -5.63
CA ASN A 159 0.17 -24.15 -5.68
C ASN A 159 0.67 -23.92 -7.12
N CYS A 160 0.38 -22.71 -7.60
CA CYS A 160 0.77 -22.22 -8.92
C CYS A 160 2.17 -21.56 -8.89
N SER A 161 2.68 -21.17 -10.06
CA SER A 161 3.92 -20.40 -10.21
C SER A 161 3.75 -18.91 -9.94
N GLU A 162 2.52 -18.39 -10.06
CA GLU A 162 2.23 -16.98 -9.83
C GLU A 162 2.32 -16.62 -8.33
N PRO A 163 2.53 -15.35 -7.98
CA PRO A 163 2.66 -14.94 -6.59
C PRO A 163 1.40 -15.12 -5.72
N GLN A 164 0.24 -15.22 -6.35
CA GLN A 164 -1.04 -15.53 -5.74
C GLN A 164 -1.78 -16.53 -6.63
N CYS A 165 -2.31 -17.58 -5.99
CA CYS A 165 -3.00 -18.70 -6.57
C CYS A 165 -4.46 -18.73 -6.08
N CYS A 166 -5.15 -19.86 -6.26
CA CYS A 166 -6.56 -20.04 -5.92
C CYS A 166 -7.55 -19.14 -6.68
N ARG A 167 -7.14 -18.58 -7.82
CA ARG A 167 -7.92 -17.62 -8.59
C ARG A 167 -8.38 -18.19 -9.92
N SER A 168 -9.45 -17.59 -10.45
CA SER A 168 -9.75 -17.78 -11.87
C SER A 168 -8.83 -16.91 -12.73
N ASN A 169 -8.06 -17.53 -13.61
CA ASN A 169 -7.07 -16.83 -14.44
C ASN A 169 -7.58 -16.46 -15.83
N ASN A 170 -8.89 -16.59 -16.14
CA ASN A 170 -9.51 -16.37 -17.46
C ASN A 170 -8.88 -17.15 -18.64
N THR A 171 -7.81 -17.90 -18.39
CA THR A 171 -7.20 -18.83 -19.32
C THR A 171 -7.85 -20.20 -19.13
N ASN A 172 -8.23 -20.86 -20.23
CA ASN A 172 -8.81 -22.22 -20.26
C ASN A 172 -7.88 -23.34 -19.67
N VAL A 173 -6.84 -22.98 -18.93
CA VAL A 173 -5.84 -23.85 -18.29
C VAL A 173 -6.43 -24.56 -17.05
N GLU A 174 -7.51 -24.03 -16.47
CA GLU A 174 -8.05 -24.44 -15.15
C GLU A 174 -8.58 -25.88 -15.01
N LYS A 175 -8.69 -26.66 -16.08
CA LYS A 175 -9.03 -28.09 -15.96
C LYS A 175 -7.92 -29.05 -16.37
N ALA A 176 -6.85 -28.55 -16.99
CA ALA A 176 -5.74 -29.37 -17.46
C ALA A 176 -4.47 -29.00 -16.68
N GLY A 177 -4.42 -29.30 -15.39
CA GLY A 177 -3.20 -29.05 -14.61
C GLY A 177 -3.32 -29.02 -13.10
N VAL A 178 -4.52 -28.89 -12.53
CA VAL A 178 -4.72 -28.76 -11.07
C VAL A 178 -4.18 -29.98 -10.32
N GLN A 179 -3.13 -29.77 -9.53
CA GLN A 179 -2.53 -30.73 -8.60
C GLN A 179 -3.11 -30.54 -7.20
N ILE A 180 -3.25 -29.29 -6.74
CA ILE A 180 -3.79 -28.96 -5.43
C ILE A 180 -5.02 -28.07 -5.60
N PRO A 181 -6.25 -28.64 -5.54
CA PRO A 181 -7.45 -27.85 -5.73
C PRO A 181 -7.72 -26.94 -4.51
N ALA A 182 -8.01 -25.68 -4.78
CA ALA A 182 -8.41 -24.70 -3.78
C ALA A 182 -9.72 -25.12 -3.10
N ALA A 183 -9.75 -25.13 -1.77
CA ALA A 183 -10.94 -25.45 -0.99
C ALA A 183 -11.95 -24.30 -0.98
N TYR A 184 -13.20 -24.61 -0.65
CA TYR A 184 -14.30 -23.65 -0.71
C TYR A 184 -14.11 -22.47 0.24
N TRP A 185 -13.74 -22.69 1.50
CA TRP A 185 -13.65 -21.63 2.52
C TRP A 185 -12.31 -20.87 2.53
N GLY A 186 -11.42 -21.14 1.58
CA GLY A 186 -10.02 -20.69 1.64
C GLY A 186 -9.08 -21.89 1.69
N THR A 187 -7.83 -21.66 1.27
CA THR A 187 -6.80 -22.70 1.19
C THR A 187 -5.52 -22.20 1.82
N ILE A 188 -4.85 -23.06 2.59
CA ILE A 188 -3.52 -22.77 3.11
C ILE A 188 -2.54 -22.83 1.94
N GLY A 189 -1.98 -21.68 1.56
CA GLY A 189 -1.07 -21.54 0.42
C GLY A 189 -0.83 -20.07 0.09
N ASN A 190 -0.33 -19.79 -1.11
CA ASN A 190 -0.23 -18.43 -1.64
C ASN A 190 -1.61 -17.98 -2.13
N CYS A 191 -2.61 -17.95 -1.25
CA CYS A 191 -3.99 -17.66 -1.58
C CYS A 191 -4.58 -16.70 -0.56
N ASP A 192 -5.42 -15.81 -1.04
CA ASP A 192 -6.18 -14.90 -0.20
C ASP A 192 -7.60 -15.42 0.06
N LEU A 193 -8.38 -14.64 0.78
CA LEU A 193 -9.66 -15.06 1.33
C LEU A 193 -10.80 -14.90 0.30
N PRO A 194 -11.62 -15.93 0.05
CA PRO A 194 -12.83 -15.70 -0.72
C PRO A 194 -13.82 -14.81 0.04
N TYR A 195 -14.56 -13.99 -0.70
CA TYR A 195 -15.53 -13.04 -0.15
C TYR A 195 -16.53 -13.68 0.85
N TRP A 196 -17.04 -14.88 0.55
CA TRP A 196 -18.01 -15.56 1.41
C TRP A 196 -17.43 -16.02 2.75
N THR A 197 -16.11 -16.22 2.85
CA THR A 197 -15.47 -16.51 4.13
C THR A 197 -15.39 -15.26 5.01
N ALA A 198 -15.12 -14.08 4.42
CA ALA A 198 -15.16 -12.82 5.15
C ALA A 198 -16.59 -12.53 5.64
N GLU A 199 -17.58 -12.78 4.78
CA GLU A 199 -18.98 -12.62 5.13
C GLU A 199 -19.43 -13.60 6.24
N ASP A 200 -19.06 -14.89 6.18
CA ASP A 200 -19.39 -15.85 7.26
C ASP A 200 -18.70 -15.46 8.56
N MET A 201 -17.43 -15.03 8.53
CA MET A 201 -16.73 -14.51 9.72
C MET A 201 -17.54 -13.41 10.40
N LEU A 202 -17.97 -12.38 9.65
CA LEU A 202 -18.78 -11.28 10.18
C LEU A 202 -20.15 -11.77 10.69
N GLN A 203 -20.75 -12.74 10.00
CA GLN A 203 -21.99 -13.36 10.44
C GLN A 203 -21.83 -14.10 11.77
N GLN A 204 -20.74 -14.85 11.99
CA GLN A 204 -20.50 -15.57 13.24
C GLN A 204 -20.17 -14.61 14.39
N ILE A 205 -19.37 -13.56 14.12
CA ILE A 205 -19.04 -12.53 15.10
C ILE A 205 -20.32 -11.87 15.61
N THR A 206 -21.19 -11.40 14.72
CA THR A 206 -22.41 -10.68 15.10
C THR A 206 -23.47 -11.57 15.76
N LYS A 207 -23.48 -12.88 15.46
CA LYS A 207 -24.30 -13.85 16.20
C LYS A 207 -23.81 -14.06 17.64
N THR A 208 -22.50 -14.04 17.85
CA THR A 208 -21.87 -14.41 19.13
C THR A 208 -21.65 -13.20 20.04
N HIS A 209 -21.42 -12.03 19.46
CA HIS A 209 -21.05 -10.80 20.14
C HIS A 209 -22.00 -9.67 19.76
N THR A 210 -23.07 -9.53 20.55
CA THR A 210 -24.05 -8.43 20.42
C THR A 210 -23.68 -7.20 21.24
N ASP A 211 -22.55 -7.27 21.97
CA ASP A 211 -22.08 -6.28 22.92
C ASP A 211 -20.76 -5.61 22.49
N ILE A 212 -20.52 -5.51 21.18
CA ILE A 212 -19.38 -4.78 20.61
C ILE A 212 -19.69 -3.28 20.60
N ASP A 213 -18.85 -2.49 21.27
CA ASP A 213 -19.00 -1.03 21.38
C ASP A 213 -18.61 -0.32 20.08
N TYR A 214 -17.51 -0.74 19.46
CA TYR A 214 -17.06 -0.26 18.16
C TYR A 214 -16.11 -1.26 17.48
N VAL A 215 -15.92 -1.09 16.18
CA VAL A 215 -15.03 -1.90 15.34
C VAL A 215 -13.86 -1.05 14.86
N VAL A 216 -12.67 -1.64 14.84
CA VAL A 216 -11.46 -1.11 14.20
C VAL A 216 -11.10 -2.00 13.03
N VAL A 217 -10.80 -1.41 11.89
CA VAL A 217 -10.30 -2.10 10.69
C VAL A 217 -8.96 -1.49 10.31
N SER A 218 -7.85 -2.22 10.42
CA SER A 218 -6.50 -1.68 10.14
C SER A 218 -6.00 -1.89 8.72
N GLY A 219 -6.90 -1.85 7.74
CA GLY A 219 -6.56 -1.85 6.31
C GLY A 219 -6.32 -3.23 5.72
N ASP A 220 -5.67 -3.24 4.56
CA ASP A 220 -5.37 -4.38 3.71
C ASP A 220 -6.63 -5.17 3.32
N LEU A 221 -7.48 -4.48 2.55
CA LEU A 221 -8.77 -4.99 2.11
C LEU A 221 -8.66 -5.85 0.84
N GLU A 222 -7.80 -5.45 -0.08
CA GLU A 222 -7.62 -6.07 -1.40
C GLU A 222 -6.58 -7.21 -1.34
N SER A 223 -6.68 -8.14 -2.29
CA SER A 223 -5.77 -9.27 -2.40
C SER A 223 -4.34 -8.89 -2.83
N HIS A 224 -3.42 -9.86 -2.75
CA HIS A 224 -2.04 -9.80 -3.20
C HIS A 224 -1.84 -9.91 -4.72
N ALA A 225 -2.91 -9.85 -5.51
CA ALA A 225 -2.87 -9.98 -6.97
C ALA A 225 -2.67 -8.59 -7.58
N VAL A 226 -1.60 -7.93 -7.13
CA VAL A 226 -1.32 -6.51 -7.37
C VAL A 226 -1.11 -6.16 -8.85
N TRP A 227 -0.92 -7.17 -9.70
CA TRP A 227 -0.84 -7.03 -11.16
C TRP A 227 -2.22 -7.04 -11.84
N THR A 228 -3.31 -7.13 -11.07
CA THR A 228 -4.67 -7.30 -11.61
C THR A 228 -5.70 -6.32 -11.06
N TYR A 229 -5.35 -5.45 -10.11
CA TYR A 229 -6.25 -4.41 -9.62
C TYR A 229 -5.75 -3.02 -10.00
N ASN A 230 -6.69 -2.14 -10.33
CA ASN A 230 -6.47 -0.73 -10.60
C ASN A 230 -7.33 0.12 -9.64
N THR A 231 -7.32 1.44 -9.83
CA THR A 231 -8.05 2.38 -8.96
C THR A 231 -9.56 2.14 -8.94
N THR A 232 -10.14 1.68 -10.05
CA THR A 232 -11.58 1.38 -10.13
C THR A 232 -11.92 0.13 -9.32
N ASP A 233 -11.14 -0.93 -9.49
CA ASP A 233 -11.36 -2.20 -8.78
C ASP A 233 -11.15 -2.02 -7.27
N HIS A 234 -10.11 -1.28 -6.89
CA HIS A 234 -9.84 -0.98 -5.48
C HIS A 234 -10.89 -0.05 -4.87
N ALA A 235 -11.39 0.94 -5.61
CA ALA A 235 -12.51 1.77 -5.17
C ALA A 235 -13.79 0.93 -4.92
N TYR A 236 -14.06 -0.03 -5.80
CA TYR A 236 -15.13 -1.00 -5.59
C TYR A 236 -14.89 -1.83 -4.32
N MET A 237 -13.66 -2.28 -4.07
CA MET A 237 -13.34 -3.02 -2.85
C MET A 237 -13.58 -2.22 -1.57
N ILE A 238 -13.14 -0.96 -1.52
CA ILE A 238 -13.41 -0.07 -0.39
C ILE A 238 -14.91 0.04 -0.13
N GLN A 239 -15.71 0.27 -1.19
CA GLN A 239 -17.16 0.39 -1.09
C GLN A 239 -17.82 -0.92 -0.66
N ASN A 240 -17.39 -2.04 -1.23
CA ASN A 240 -17.96 -3.36 -0.98
C ASN A 240 -17.70 -3.82 0.46
N VAL A 241 -16.46 -3.72 0.94
CA VAL A 241 -16.10 -4.08 2.32
C VAL A 241 -16.76 -3.12 3.33
N SER A 242 -16.80 -1.83 3.04
CA SER A 242 -17.53 -0.86 3.89
C SER A 242 -19.02 -1.19 3.94
N GLY A 243 -19.63 -1.53 2.80
CA GLY A 243 -21.03 -1.96 2.73
C GLY A 243 -21.29 -3.25 3.50
N LEU A 244 -20.38 -4.22 3.41
CA LEU A 244 -20.46 -5.48 4.15
C LEU A 244 -20.39 -5.24 5.67
N LEU A 245 -19.44 -4.42 6.13
CA LEU A 245 -19.34 -4.05 7.54
C LEU A 245 -20.58 -3.30 8.02
N ARG A 246 -21.13 -2.38 7.21
CA ARG A 246 -22.39 -1.69 7.53
C ARG A 246 -23.58 -2.64 7.62
N LYS A 247 -23.64 -3.68 6.77
CA LYS A 247 -24.67 -4.72 6.82
C LYS A 247 -24.65 -5.49 8.15
N TYR A 248 -23.46 -5.84 8.65
CA TYR A 248 -23.30 -6.64 9.86
C TYR A 248 -23.24 -5.80 11.15
N PHE A 249 -22.85 -4.53 11.05
CA PHE A 249 -22.75 -3.58 12.17
C PHE A 249 -23.61 -2.31 11.93
N PRO A 250 -24.94 -2.44 11.73
CA PRO A 250 -25.77 -1.30 11.33
C PRO A 250 -25.88 -0.20 12.40
N ASN A 251 -25.64 -0.54 13.67
CA ASN A 251 -25.75 0.38 14.81
C ASN A 251 -24.40 0.59 15.53
N THR A 252 -23.31 0.03 15.00
CA THR A 252 -21.98 0.07 15.64
C THR A 252 -21.03 0.81 14.71
N LYS A 253 -20.26 1.77 15.25
CA LYS A 253 -19.32 2.56 14.46
C LYS A 253 -18.10 1.72 14.07
N VAL A 254 -17.63 1.89 12.84
CA VAL A 254 -16.46 1.18 12.29
C VAL A 254 -15.40 2.20 11.90
N TYR A 255 -14.19 2.07 12.45
CA TYR A 255 -13.10 3.02 12.23
C TYR A 255 -11.95 2.34 11.48
N PHE A 256 -11.70 2.83 10.27
CA PHE A 256 -10.63 2.35 9.40
C PHE A 256 -9.30 3.06 9.64
N ALA A 257 -8.20 2.33 9.50
CA ALA A 257 -6.89 2.83 9.10
C ALA A 257 -6.53 2.22 7.73
N LEU A 258 -5.57 2.83 7.04
CA LEU A 258 -5.10 2.36 5.74
C LEU A 258 -3.92 1.40 5.95
N GLY A 259 -3.97 0.29 5.24
CA GLY A 259 -2.88 -0.66 5.03
C GLY A 259 -2.20 -0.39 3.69
N ASN A 260 -1.10 -1.09 3.43
CA ASN A 260 -0.23 -0.82 2.28
C ASN A 260 -0.88 -1.21 0.94
N HIS A 261 -1.84 -2.16 0.96
CA HIS A 261 -2.66 -2.54 -0.20
C HIS A 261 -3.77 -1.53 -0.56
N GLU A 262 -3.94 -0.45 0.21
CA GLU A 262 -4.86 0.63 -0.16
C GLU A 262 -4.28 1.62 -1.18
N GLY A 263 -2.97 1.54 -1.44
CA GLY A 263 -2.32 2.22 -2.57
C GLY A 263 -2.67 1.55 -3.90
N VAL A 264 -2.83 2.36 -4.95
CA VAL A 264 -2.83 1.87 -6.34
C VAL A 264 -1.80 2.67 -7.14
N PRO A 265 -0.73 2.03 -7.65
CA PRO A 265 -0.30 0.66 -7.34
C PRO A 265 -0.05 0.42 -5.85
N ILE A 266 0.07 -0.85 -5.42
CA ILE A 266 0.35 -1.19 -4.01
C ILE A 266 1.48 -0.32 -3.44
N ASP A 267 1.37 0.02 -2.15
CA ASP A 267 2.27 0.88 -1.37
C ASP A 267 2.26 2.36 -1.79
N ASN A 268 1.87 2.68 -3.02
CA ASN A 268 1.98 4.03 -3.59
C ASN A 268 0.92 4.99 -3.02
N ILE A 269 1.39 5.84 -2.11
CA ILE A 269 0.66 6.97 -1.57
C ILE A 269 1.44 8.25 -1.79
N ALA A 270 0.88 9.10 -2.65
CA ALA A 270 1.45 10.41 -2.87
C ALA A 270 1.32 11.32 -1.64
N PRO A 271 2.41 11.99 -1.24
CA PRO A 271 2.34 13.10 -0.31
C PRO A 271 1.55 14.28 -0.89
N HIS A 272 0.99 15.10 0.01
CA HIS A 272 0.06 16.16 -0.38
C HIS A 272 0.66 17.29 -1.25
N TRP A 273 1.99 17.38 -1.35
CA TRP A 273 2.68 18.34 -2.20
C TRP A 273 2.83 17.88 -3.66
N VAL A 274 2.56 16.60 -3.94
CA VAL A 274 2.46 16.09 -5.31
C VAL A 274 1.17 16.68 -5.94
N PRO A 275 1.24 17.26 -7.16
CA PRO A 275 0.11 17.93 -7.80
C PRO A 275 -1.20 17.13 -7.79
N GLN A 276 -2.33 17.84 -7.63
CA GLN A 276 -3.67 17.24 -7.64
C GLN A 276 -3.94 16.53 -8.97
N GLY A 277 -4.37 15.26 -8.89
CA GLY A 277 -4.55 14.36 -10.03
C GLY A 277 -4.05 12.94 -9.77
N ASN A 278 -3.20 12.75 -8.75
CA ASN A 278 -2.69 11.43 -8.36
C ASN A 278 -3.84 10.51 -7.86
N LEU A 279 -3.71 9.21 -8.16
CA LEU A 279 -4.64 8.13 -7.84
C LEU A 279 -4.96 8.04 -6.34
N SER A 280 -4.00 8.31 -5.44
CA SER A 280 -4.22 8.22 -3.99
C SER A 280 -5.33 9.17 -3.51
N TYR A 281 -5.44 10.38 -4.09
CA TYR A 281 -6.52 11.32 -3.74
C TYR A 281 -7.90 10.83 -4.20
N GLN A 282 -7.97 10.10 -5.32
CA GLN A 282 -9.22 9.53 -5.80
C GLN A 282 -9.72 8.49 -4.80
N LEU A 283 -8.82 7.61 -4.33
CA LEU A 283 -9.13 6.61 -3.31
C LEU A 283 -9.51 7.24 -1.97
N TYR A 284 -8.83 8.30 -1.52
CA TYR A 284 -9.22 9.01 -0.31
C TYR A 284 -10.62 9.63 -0.38
N ASN A 285 -11.03 10.10 -1.56
CA ASN A 285 -12.40 10.55 -1.76
C ASN A 285 -13.40 9.40 -1.68
N VAL A 286 -13.07 8.24 -2.24
CA VAL A 286 -13.89 7.02 -2.12
C VAL A 286 -14.02 6.59 -0.66
N MET A 287 -12.91 6.54 0.08
CA MET A 287 -12.87 6.22 1.51
C MET A 287 -13.72 7.20 2.32
N ALA A 288 -13.52 8.51 2.15
CA ALA A 288 -14.26 9.53 2.89
C ALA A 288 -15.77 9.45 2.62
N ASN A 289 -16.19 9.10 1.40
CA ASN A 289 -17.61 8.91 1.08
C ASN A 289 -18.14 7.58 1.62
N ALA A 290 -17.34 6.52 1.60
CA ALA A 290 -17.73 5.20 2.11
C ALA A 290 -17.85 5.18 3.64
N TRP A 291 -17.13 6.05 4.34
CA TRP A 291 -17.03 6.10 5.80
C TRP A 291 -17.72 7.33 6.42
N ASP A 292 -18.53 8.06 5.65
CA ASP A 292 -19.14 9.34 6.06
C ASP A 292 -20.05 9.23 7.29
N ASP A 293 -20.69 8.09 7.49
CA ASP A 293 -21.51 7.79 8.66
C ASP A 293 -20.69 7.42 9.91
N TRP A 294 -19.42 7.04 9.75
CA TRP A 294 -18.55 6.64 10.86
C TRP A 294 -17.54 7.71 11.25
N VAL A 295 -17.06 8.50 10.29
CA VAL A 295 -16.09 9.57 10.50
C VAL A 295 -16.82 10.89 10.75
N PRO A 296 -16.45 11.69 11.76
CA PRO A 296 -17.07 13.01 11.99
C PRO A 296 -16.95 13.94 10.78
N ASP A 297 -17.99 14.74 10.51
CA ASP A 297 -18.03 15.66 9.36
C ASP A 297 -16.82 16.60 9.27
N ASP A 298 -16.33 17.09 10.42
CA ASP A 298 -15.16 17.98 10.50
C ASP A 298 -13.83 17.28 10.16
N GLN A 299 -13.83 15.95 10.09
CA GLN A 299 -12.67 15.13 9.81
C GLN A 299 -12.65 14.58 8.37
N LEU A 300 -13.78 14.57 7.66
CA LEU A 300 -13.85 14.08 6.28
C LEU A 300 -12.90 14.83 5.33
N ALA A 301 -12.70 16.13 5.55
CA ALA A 301 -11.72 16.91 4.79
C ALA A 301 -10.27 16.44 5.05
N VAL A 302 -9.97 15.95 6.25
CA VAL A 302 -8.63 15.43 6.60
C VAL A 302 -8.42 14.05 5.98
N VAL A 303 -9.46 13.20 5.97
CA VAL A 303 -9.43 11.91 5.25
C VAL A 303 -9.12 12.15 3.77
N LYS A 304 -9.85 13.05 3.10
CA LYS A 304 -9.63 13.40 1.69
C LYS A 304 -8.24 13.95 1.41
N TYR A 305 -7.63 14.61 2.40
CA TYR A 305 -6.32 15.25 2.24
C TYR A 305 -5.14 14.30 2.44
N ARG A 306 -5.23 13.32 3.37
CA ARG A 306 -4.08 12.48 3.77
C ARG A 306 -4.43 11.09 4.31
N GLY A 307 -5.66 10.62 4.15
CA GLY A 307 -6.07 9.29 4.58
C GLY A 307 -6.00 9.05 6.09
N CYS A 308 -6.10 10.10 6.91
CA CYS A 308 -6.05 9.98 8.38
C CYS A 308 -7.14 10.83 9.04
N TYR A 309 -7.50 10.54 10.30
CA TYR A 309 -8.51 11.29 11.04
C TYR A 309 -8.47 11.01 12.54
N MET A 310 -9.21 11.81 13.33
CA MET A 310 -9.38 11.62 14.77
C MET A 310 -10.85 11.64 15.17
N VAL A 311 -11.24 10.75 16.07
CA VAL A 311 -12.60 10.69 16.62
C VAL A 311 -12.55 10.89 18.14
N LYS A 312 -13.39 11.80 18.64
CA LYS A 312 -13.66 11.94 20.09
C LYS A 312 -14.65 10.84 20.48
N LEU A 313 -14.14 9.64 20.69
CA LEU A 313 -14.95 8.43 20.82
C LEU A 313 -15.83 8.43 22.08
N TYR A 314 -15.25 8.80 23.23
CA TYR A 314 -15.97 8.99 24.49
C TYR A 314 -15.37 10.17 25.27
N PRO A 315 -16.04 10.71 26.31
CA PRO A 315 -15.40 11.65 27.22
C PRO A 315 -14.08 11.08 27.78
N GLY A 316 -12.96 11.74 27.47
CA GLY A 316 -11.63 11.30 27.88
C GLY A 316 -10.96 10.27 26.97
N LEU A 317 -11.61 9.78 25.90
CA LEU A 317 -11.03 8.84 24.94
C LEU A 317 -11.10 9.38 23.50
N ARG A 318 -9.94 9.39 22.82
CA ARG A 318 -9.82 9.73 21.40
C ARG A 318 -9.26 8.54 20.65
N LEU A 319 -9.83 8.25 19.49
CA LEU A 319 -9.27 7.36 18.49
C LEU A 319 -8.53 8.22 17.45
N ILE A 320 -7.32 7.80 17.08
CA ILE A 320 -6.55 8.45 16.01
C ILE A 320 -6.23 7.37 14.99
N SER A 321 -6.78 7.51 13.79
CA SER A 321 -6.42 6.69 12.64
C SER A 321 -5.26 7.37 11.92
N PHE A 322 -4.12 6.69 11.89
CA PHE A 322 -2.93 7.17 11.21
C PHE A 322 -2.80 6.50 9.84
N ASN A 323 -2.36 7.27 8.85
CA ASN A 323 -1.87 6.73 7.60
C ASN A 323 -0.37 6.43 7.77
N THR A 324 -0.04 5.16 8.00
CA THR A 324 1.33 4.70 8.26
C THR A 324 2.16 4.55 6.99
N LEU A 325 1.55 4.59 5.80
CA LEU A 325 2.24 4.43 4.53
C LEU A 325 3.22 5.59 4.26
N TYR A 326 3.01 6.76 4.87
CA TYR A 326 4.01 7.84 4.85
C TYR A 326 5.34 7.51 5.56
N GLY A 327 5.36 6.44 6.37
CA GLY A 327 6.57 5.92 7.01
C GLY A 327 6.98 4.55 6.46
N ASP A 328 6.32 4.06 5.42
CA ASP A 328 6.62 2.78 4.79
C ASP A 328 7.87 2.92 3.89
N PRO A 329 8.91 2.09 4.05
CA PRO A 329 10.05 2.09 3.14
C PRO A 329 9.73 1.63 1.70
N GLU A 330 8.55 1.04 1.45
CA GLU A 330 8.12 0.55 0.13
C GLU A 330 7.26 1.56 -0.65
N ASN A 331 6.83 2.66 -0.01
CA ASN A 331 6.09 3.78 -0.65
C ASN A 331 6.98 4.70 -1.50
#